data_AF-A0A8H6PUV1-F1
#
_entry.id   AF-A0A8H6PUV1-F1
#
_cell.length_a   1.000
_cell.length_b   1.000
_cell.length_c   1.000
_cell.angle_alpha   90.00
_cell.angle_beta   90.00
_cell.angle_gamma   90.00
#
_symmetry.space_group_name_H-M   'P 1'
#
loop_
_entity.id
_entity.type
_entity.pdbx_description
1 polymer ?
#
loop_
_entity_poly.entity_id
_entity_poly.type
_entity_poly.pdbx_seq_one_letter_code
_entity_poly.pdbx_strand_id
1 'polypeptide(L)'
;MIWTWKQLGLAYDLKQFRYNEIEKGRLQQLQKKVDQQRATLDWGIPLEQLRVVDWDEFATKSRSTNMALVAIGGIIHDVSDFIKEHPGGKAFISSAIGKDATAMFNGGVYQHSNAAHNLLSTMRVGILRGGCEVEQWKYVTSKGKRPLGIDSEKPQIDPAGNPI
;
A
#
# COMPACT_ATOMS: atom_id res chain seq x y z
N MET A 1 -2.83 -3.66 -47.68
CA MET A 1 -1.82 -4.07 -48.68
C MET A 1 -1.70 -5.59 -48.82
N ILE A 2 -1.39 -6.35 -47.75
CA ILE A 2 -1.28 -7.82 -47.82
C ILE A 2 -2.58 -8.53 -48.24
N TRP A 3 -3.74 -8.06 -47.77
CA TRP A 3 -5.04 -8.62 -48.17
C TRP A 3 -5.31 -8.47 -49.67
N THR A 4 -5.04 -7.30 -50.25
CA THR A 4 -5.19 -7.03 -51.68
C THR A 4 -4.24 -7.89 -52.52
N TRP A 5 -3.00 -8.10 -52.06
CA TRP A 5 -2.02 -8.96 -52.74
C TRP A 5 -2.37 -10.45 -52.63
N LYS A 6 -3.01 -10.87 -51.53
CA LYS A 6 -3.63 -12.20 -51.42
C LYS A 6 -4.74 -12.40 -52.45
N GLN A 7 -5.61 -11.39 -52.66
CA GLN A 7 -6.70 -11.48 -53.66
C GLN A 7 -6.17 -11.50 -55.11
N LEU A 8 -5.06 -10.81 -55.38
CA LEU A 8 -4.40 -10.81 -56.70
C LEU A 8 -3.46 -12.02 -56.92
N GLY A 9 -3.41 -12.98 -55.99
CA GLY A 9 -2.58 -14.19 -56.10
C GLY A 9 -1.07 -13.95 -55.95
N LEU A 10 -0.65 -12.75 -55.56
CA LEU A 10 0.76 -12.36 -55.41
C LEU A 10 1.36 -12.79 -54.05
N ALA A 11 0.52 -13.27 -53.11
CA ALA A 11 0.93 -13.82 -51.82
C ALA A 11 0.11 -15.09 -51.51
N TYR A 12 0.72 -16.27 -51.63
CA TYR A 12 0.03 -17.57 -51.60
C TYR A 12 0.35 -18.46 -50.38
N ASP A 13 1.16 -18.00 -49.41
CA ASP A 13 1.49 -18.76 -48.18
C ASP A 13 1.39 -17.89 -46.90
N LEU A 14 0.23 -17.27 -46.70
CA LEU A 14 0.01 -16.46 -45.50
C LEU A 14 -0.30 -17.36 -44.31
N LYS A 15 0.73 -17.67 -43.51
CA LYS A 15 0.62 -18.42 -42.25
C LYS A 15 -0.25 -17.65 -41.25
N GLN A 16 -1.53 -18.00 -41.17
CA GLN A 16 -2.46 -17.42 -40.22
C GLN A 16 -2.18 -18.01 -38.84
N PHE A 17 -1.90 -17.15 -37.87
CA PHE A 17 -1.76 -17.56 -36.48
C PHE A 17 -3.07 -18.16 -35.98
N ARG A 18 -2.97 -19.11 -35.05
CA ARG A 18 -4.16 -19.65 -34.37
C ARG A 18 -4.90 -18.50 -33.68
N TYR A 19 -6.23 -18.54 -33.72
CA TYR A 19 -7.08 -17.51 -33.10
C TYR A 19 -6.64 -17.13 -31.68
N ASN A 20 -6.26 -18.11 -30.86
CA ASN A 20 -5.74 -17.90 -29.51
C ASN A 20 -4.51 -16.98 -29.45
N GLU A 21 -3.57 -17.08 -30.40
CA GLU A 21 -2.36 -16.23 -30.43
C GLU A 21 -2.71 -14.80 -30.85
N ILE A 22 -3.71 -14.64 -31.73
CA ILE A 22 -4.22 -13.32 -32.12
C ILE A 22 -4.89 -12.64 -30.91
N GLU A 23 -5.74 -13.37 -30.16
CA GLU A 23 -6.40 -12.81 -28.97
C GLU A 23 -5.41 -12.52 -27.84
N LYS A 24 -4.38 -13.36 -27.62
CA LYS A 24 -3.29 -13.02 -26.71
C LYS A 24 -2.62 -11.70 -27.08
N GLY A 25 -2.29 -11.53 -28.36
CA GLY A 25 -1.72 -10.27 -28.86
C GLY A 25 -2.66 -9.07 -28.63
N ARG A 26 -3.97 -9.25 -28.86
CA ARG A 26 -4.99 -8.21 -28.62
C ARG A 26 -5.06 -7.82 -27.13
N LEU A 27 -5.07 -8.80 -26.23
CA LEU A 27 -5.07 -8.58 -24.79
C LEU A 27 -3.78 -7.89 -24.32
N GLN A 28 -2.61 -8.27 -24.84
CA GLN A 28 -1.34 -7.61 -24.52
C GLN A 28 -1.35 -6.12 -24.93
N GLN A 29 -1.91 -5.79 -26.10
CA GLN A 29 -2.04 -4.39 -26.53
C GLN A 29 -3.03 -3.61 -25.66
N LEU A 30 -4.12 -4.24 -25.22
CA LEU A 30 -5.05 -3.62 -24.29
C LEU A 30 -4.39 -3.37 -22.93
N GLN A 31 -3.67 -4.36 -22.39
CA GLN A 31 -2.91 -4.23 -21.15
C GLN A 31 -1.90 -3.09 -21.25
N LYS A 32 -1.15 -3.00 -22.36
CA LYS A 32 -0.21 -1.90 -22.60
C LYS A 32 -0.87 -0.52 -22.53
N LYS A 33 -2.09 -0.35 -23.08
CA LYS A 33 -2.85 0.91 -22.98
C LYS A 33 -3.27 1.20 -21.55
N VAL A 34 -3.75 0.19 -20.83
CA VAL A 34 -4.09 0.31 -19.41
C VAL A 34 -2.85 0.69 -18.59
N ASP A 35 -1.71 0.08 -18.84
CA ASP A 35 -0.45 0.38 -18.15
C ASP A 35 0.01 1.81 -18.41
N GLN A 36 -0.14 2.31 -19.64
CA GLN A 36 0.13 3.71 -19.98
C GLN A 36 -0.75 4.68 -19.19
N GLN A 37 -2.05 4.40 -19.06
CA GLN A 37 -2.97 5.21 -18.26
C GLN A 37 -2.67 5.08 -16.76
N ARG A 38 -2.32 3.88 -16.30
CA ARG A 38 -1.94 3.62 -14.92
C ARG A 38 -0.72 4.44 -14.53
N ALA A 39 0.26 4.56 -15.42
CA ALA A 39 1.47 5.34 -15.19
C ALA A 39 1.23 6.85 -15.02
N THR A 40 0.08 7.40 -15.44
CA THR A 40 -0.24 8.82 -15.27
C THR A 40 -0.95 9.13 -13.96
N LEU A 41 -1.30 8.12 -13.17
CA LEU A 41 -2.04 8.27 -11.92
C LEU A 41 -1.11 8.15 -10.71
N ASP A 42 -1.41 8.90 -9.66
CA ASP A 42 -0.76 8.72 -8.37
C ASP A 42 -1.40 7.55 -7.61
N TRP A 43 -0.58 6.55 -7.32
CA TRP A 43 -0.97 5.37 -6.54
C TRP A 43 -0.40 5.40 -5.13
N GLY A 44 0.35 6.43 -4.77
CA GLY A 44 1.16 6.49 -3.55
C GLY A 44 2.34 5.52 -3.54
N ILE A 45 2.99 5.45 -2.39
CA ILE A 45 4.17 4.59 -2.18
C ILE A 45 3.74 3.11 -2.12
N PRO A 46 4.32 2.22 -2.94
CA PRO A 46 4.05 0.78 -2.86
C PRO A 46 4.32 0.20 -1.48
N LEU A 47 3.55 -0.81 -1.06
CA LEU A 47 3.61 -1.35 0.31
C LEU A 47 5.01 -1.90 0.63
N GLU A 48 5.63 -2.55 -0.34
CA GLU A 48 6.97 -3.12 -0.24
C GLU A 48 8.09 -2.09 -0.04
N GLN A 49 7.82 -0.81 -0.33
CA GLN A 49 8.77 0.29 -0.13
C GLN A 49 8.52 1.06 1.18
N LEU A 50 7.42 0.77 1.87
CA LEU A 50 7.10 1.44 3.13
C LEU A 50 8.00 0.93 4.25
N ARG A 51 8.54 1.86 5.03
CA ARG A 51 9.28 1.50 6.25
C ARG A 51 8.33 0.93 7.30
N VAL A 52 8.83 -0.04 8.07
CA VAL A 52 8.15 -0.50 9.27
C VAL A 52 8.39 0.52 10.41
N VAL A 53 7.34 0.81 11.16
CA VAL A 53 7.29 1.80 12.25
C VAL A 53 6.65 1.15 13.47
N ASP A 54 7.25 1.34 14.64
CA ASP A 54 6.71 0.85 15.90
C ASP A 54 5.58 1.75 16.43
N TRP A 55 4.71 1.20 17.28
CA TRP A 55 3.58 1.92 17.85
C TRP A 55 4.02 3.20 18.58
N ASP A 56 5.06 3.11 19.40
CA ASP A 56 5.57 4.26 20.16
C ASP A 56 6.12 5.37 19.26
N GLU A 57 6.79 5.00 18.15
CA GLU A 57 7.26 5.97 17.15
C GLU A 57 6.07 6.63 16.44
N PHE A 58 5.08 5.84 16.03
CA PHE A 58 3.84 6.33 15.42
C PHE A 58 3.11 7.32 16.34
N ALA A 59 2.84 6.92 17.58
CA ALA A 59 2.14 7.74 18.57
C ALA A 59 2.94 9.00 18.97
N THR A 60 4.26 8.94 18.93
CA THR A 60 5.11 10.12 19.20
C THR A 60 5.06 11.09 18.03
N LYS A 61 5.22 10.61 16.80
CA LYS A 61 5.16 11.45 15.60
C LYS A 61 3.78 12.07 15.39
N SER A 62 2.70 11.35 15.69
CA SER A 62 1.33 11.87 15.56
C SER A 62 1.00 13.01 16.53
N ARG A 63 1.79 13.20 17.59
CA ARG A 63 1.67 14.33 18.53
C ARG A 63 2.47 15.55 18.10
N SER A 64 3.35 15.41 17.10
CA SER A 64 4.10 16.55 16.56
C SER A 64 3.17 17.50 15.82
N THR A 65 3.50 18.79 15.80
CA THR A 65 2.64 19.82 15.18
C THR A 65 2.55 19.72 13.66
N ASN A 66 3.45 18.97 13.02
CA ASN A 66 3.63 18.98 11.58
C ASN A 66 3.07 17.72 10.89
N MET A 67 2.67 16.70 11.65
CA MET A 67 2.17 15.44 11.08
C MET A 67 0.91 14.98 11.78
N ALA A 68 -0.15 14.78 11.01
CA ALA A 68 -1.38 14.13 11.43
C ALA A 68 -1.41 12.70 10.90
N LEU A 69 -0.96 11.76 11.75
CA LEU A 69 -0.85 10.36 11.36
C LEU A 69 -2.05 9.54 11.85
N VAL A 70 -2.54 8.63 11.00
CA VAL A 70 -3.60 7.67 11.34
C VAL A 70 -3.22 6.28 10.86
N ALA A 71 -3.44 5.25 11.68
CA ALA A 71 -3.25 3.86 11.28
C ALA A 71 -4.57 3.26 10.79
N ILE A 72 -4.58 2.64 9.61
CA ILE A 72 -5.74 1.94 9.04
C ILE A 72 -5.23 0.67 8.37
N GLY A 73 -5.74 -0.50 8.78
CA GLY A 73 -5.35 -1.81 8.25
C GLY A 73 -3.86 -2.10 8.40
N GLY A 74 -3.23 -1.60 9.47
CA GLY A 74 -1.79 -1.74 9.71
C GLY A 74 -0.90 -0.85 8.86
N ILE A 75 -1.47 0.07 8.08
CA ILE A 75 -0.73 1.06 7.30
C ILE A 75 -0.91 2.43 7.95
N ILE A 76 0.19 3.17 8.06
CA ILE A 76 0.24 4.53 8.59
C ILE A 76 0.06 5.48 7.42
N HIS A 77 -0.87 6.42 7.58
CA HIS A 77 -1.19 7.45 6.59
C HIS A 77 -0.94 8.83 7.19
N ASP A 78 -0.35 9.72 6.40
CA ASP A 78 -0.27 11.14 6.73
C ASP A 78 -1.44 11.87 6.08
N VAL A 79 -2.38 12.30 6.91
CA VAL A 79 -3.61 12.97 6.46
C VAL A 79 -3.55 14.48 6.66
N SER A 80 -2.39 15.06 6.99
CA SER A 80 -2.24 16.47 7.37
C SER A 80 -2.92 17.43 6.39
N ASP A 81 -2.66 17.25 5.10
CA ASP A 81 -3.21 18.10 4.04
C ASP A 81 -4.69 17.80 3.75
N PHE A 82 -5.14 16.58 4.06
CA PHE A 82 -6.49 16.12 3.76
C PHE A 82 -7.52 16.48 4.84
N ILE A 83 -7.09 16.81 6.07
CA ILE A 83 -7.99 17.08 7.21
C ILE A 83 -9.12 18.07 6.87
N LYS A 84 -8.81 19.13 6.12
CA LYS A 84 -9.78 20.19 5.79
C LYS A 84 -10.76 19.78 4.69
N GLU A 85 -10.32 18.89 3.81
CA GLU A 85 -11.08 18.41 2.65
C GLU A 85 -11.89 17.15 2.97
N HIS A 86 -11.71 16.58 4.16
CA HIS A 86 -12.39 15.36 4.57
C HIS A 86 -13.93 15.53 4.52
N PRO A 87 -14.65 14.81 3.63
CA PRO A 87 -16.09 15.03 3.43
C PRO A 87 -16.95 14.70 4.66
N GLY A 88 -16.48 13.78 5.52
CA GLY A 88 -17.13 13.48 6.80
C GLY A 88 -16.97 14.58 7.85
N GLY A 89 -16.14 15.60 7.58
CA GLY A 89 -15.87 16.72 8.46
C GLY A 89 -14.56 16.59 9.24
N LYS A 90 -13.96 17.74 9.54
CA LYS A 90 -12.67 17.87 10.25
C LYS A 90 -12.67 17.18 11.62
N ALA A 91 -13.75 17.31 12.38
CA ALA A 91 -13.81 16.78 13.75
C ALA A 91 -13.61 15.26 13.80
N PHE A 92 -14.20 14.52 12.87
CA PHE A 92 -14.10 13.06 12.81
C PHE A 92 -12.68 12.61 12.51
N ILE A 93 -12.06 13.15 11.46
CA ILE A 93 -10.68 12.77 11.10
C ILE A 93 -9.67 13.22 12.17
N SER A 94 -9.85 14.40 12.77
CA SER A 94 -8.98 14.85 13.87
C SER A 94 -9.06 13.94 15.09
N SER A 95 -10.22 13.33 15.38
CA SER A 95 -10.38 12.40 16.49
C SER A 95 -9.63 11.07 16.31
N ALA A 96 -9.26 10.74 15.07
CA ALA A 96 -8.54 9.53 14.68
C ALA A 96 -7.01 9.69 14.70
N ILE A 97 -6.49 10.92 14.83
CA ILE A 97 -5.05 11.19 14.84
C ILE A 97 -4.37 10.44 15.99
N GLY A 98 -3.28 9.73 15.66
CA GLY A 98 -2.48 8.94 16.58
C GLY A 98 -3.14 7.64 17.03
N LYS A 99 -4.18 7.18 16.34
CA LYS A 99 -4.93 5.97 16.66
C LYS A 99 -4.97 4.99 15.50
N ASP A 100 -5.31 3.76 15.82
CA ASP A 100 -5.83 2.80 14.86
C ASP A 100 -7.32 3.10 14.59
N ALA A 101 -7.59 3.66 13.41
CA ALA A 101 -8.92 4.03 12.94
C ALA A 101 -9.52 2.99 12.00
N THR A 102 -8.97 1.77 11.94
CA THR A 102 -9.45 0.71 11.04
C THR A 102 -10.93 0.43 11.19
N ALA A 103 -11.42 0.32 12.43
CA ALA A 103 -12.84 0.10 12.68
C ALA A 103 -13.69 1.32 12.26
N MET A 104 -13.22 2.54 12.53
CA MET A 104 -13.95 3.76 12.17
C MET A 104 -14.10 3.91 10.65
N PHE A 105 -13.07 3.51 9.90
CA PHE A 105 -12.99 3.61 8.45
C PHE A 105 -13.81 2.54 7.71
N ASN A 106 -13.91 1.33 8.29
CA ASN A 106 -14.54 0.16 7.66
C ASN A 106 -15.96 -0.15 8.21
N GLY A 107 -16.73 0.88 8.59
CA GLY A 107 -18.15 0.71 8.97
C GLY A 107 -18.49 0.79 10.45
N GLY A 108 -17.50 0.93 11.34
CA GLY A 108 -17.74 1.19 12.76
C GLY A 108 -18.26 2.60 13.03
N VAL A 109 -17.90 3.57 12.18
CA VAL A 109 -18.49 4.93 12.16
C VAL A 109 -19.00 5.23 10.77
N TYR A 110 -18.15 5.08 9.75
CA TYR A 110 -18.52 5.25 8.35
C TYR A 110 -18.00 4.09 7.51
N GLN A 111 -18.81 3.65 6.55
CA GLN A 111 -18.40 2.69 5.53
C GLN A 111 -17.83 3.45 4.34
N HIS A 112 -16.49 3.54 4.25
CA HIS A 112 -15.86 4.26 3.15
C HIS A 112 -15.98 3.50 1.82
N SER A 113 -16.04 4.25 0.72
CA SER A 113 -16.15 3.71 -0.64
C SER A 113 -14.78 3.33 -1.22
N ASN A 114 -14.77 2.57 -2.33
CA ASN A 114 -13.53 2.24 -3.04
C ASN A 114 -12.74 3.50 -3.47
N ALA A 115 -13.43 4.60 -3.79
CA ALA A 115 -12.76 5.85 -4.12
C ALA A 115 -11.99 6.43 -2.92
N ALA A 116 -12.56 6.33 -1.71
CA ALA A 116 -11.89 6.73 -0.47
C ALA A 116 -10.70 5.80 -0.14
N HIS A 117 -10.81 4.49 -0.38
CA HIS A 117 -9.67 3.58 -0.25
C HIS A 117 -8.54 3.91 -1.24
N ASN A 118 -8.87 4.25 -2.49
CA ASN A 118 -7.88 4.66 -3.48
C ASN A 118 -7.19 5.97 -3.07
N LEU A 119 -7.94 6.95 -2.59
CA LEU A 119 -7.37 8.20 -2.08
C LEU A 119 -6.49 7.94 -0.85
N LEU A 120 -6.93 7.09 0.08
CA LEU A 120 -6.14 6.70 1.24
C LEU A 120 -4.78 6.11 0.85
N SER A 121 -4.73 5.36 -0.26
CA SER A 121 -3.49 4.76 -0.77
C SER A 121 -2.43 5.78 -1.19
N THR A 122 -2.81 7.02 -1.56
CA THR A 122 -1.84 8.06 -1.91
C THR A 122 -1.17 8.68 -0.67
N MET A 123 -1.79 8.52 0.50
CA MET A 123 -1.33 9.12 1.77
C MET A 123 -0.45 8.19 2.62
N ARG A 124 -0.02 7.04 2.08
CA ARG A 124 0.76 6.03 2.83
C ARG A 124 2.17 6.52 3.15
N VAL A 125 2.61 6.34 4.39
CA VAL A 125 3.96 6.74 4.86
C VAL A 125 4.69 5.66 5.65
N GLY A 126 4.02 4.58 6.07
CA GLY A 126 4.69 3.47 6.76
C GLY A 126 3.78 2.27 7.01
N ILE A 127 4.38 1.16 7.45
CA ILE A 127 3.68 -0.03 7.95
C ILE A 127 3.83 -0.05 9.46
N LEU A 128 2.73 -0.22 10.19
CA LEU A 128 2.74 -0.38 11.63
C LEU A 128 3.18 -1.80 12.00
N ARG A 129 4.23 -1.93 12.83
CA ARG A 129 4.70 -3.23 13.31
C ARG A 129 3.58 -3.95 14.07
N GLY A 130 3.32 -5.20 13.69
CA GLY A 130 2.24 -6.00 14.28
C GLY A 130 0.85 -5.74 13.67
N GLY A 131 0.73 -4.78 12.76
CA GLY A 131 -0.48 -4.52 11.97
C GLY A 131 -1.61 -3.80 12.70
N CYS A 132 -1.59 -3.70 14.02
CA CYS A 132 -2.57 -2.96 14.81
C CYS A 132 -2.00 -2.55 16.17
N GLU A 133 -2.77 -1.77 16.94
CA GLU A 133 -2.46 -1.56 18.36
C GLU A 133 -2.65 -2.87 19.13
N VAL A 134 -1.60 -3.35 19.80
CA VAL A 134 -1.66 -4.59 20.60
C VAL A 134 -1.80 -4.25 22.08
N GLU A 135 -2.93 -4.61 22.68
CA GLU A 135 -3.26 -4.35 24.08
C GLU A 135 -2.20 -4.89 25.06
N GLN A 136 -1.61 -6.04 24.78
CA GLN A 136 -0.55 -6.62 25.61
C GLN A 136 0.68 -5.70 25.75
N TRP A 137 0.98 -4.89 24.73
CA TRP A 137 2.11 -3.94 24.77
C TRP A 137 1.84 -2.71 25.64
N LYS A 138 0.58 -2.34 25.88
CA LYS A 138 0.20 -1.27 26.83
C LYS A 138 0.55 -1.63 28.27
N TYR A 139 0.31 -2.89 28.64
CA TYR A 139 0.64 -3.39 29.98
C TYR A 139 2.16 -3.37 30.22
N VAL A 140 2.94 -3.73 29.19
CA VAL A 140 4.40 -3.85 29.26
C VAL A 140 5.09 -2.49 29.36
N THR A 141 4.63 -1.49 28.59
CA THR A 141 5.15 -0.11 28.67
C THR A 141 4.80 0.59 29.99
N SER A 142 3.63 0.30 30.58
CA SER A 142 3.25 0.84 31.91
C SER A 142 4.11 0.35 33.08
N LYS A 143 4.80 -0.79 32.92
CA LYS A 143 5.65 -1.40 33.95
C LYS A 143 7.12 -1.54 33.52
N GLY A 144 7.68 -0.56 32.80
CA GLY A 144 9.14 -0.34 32.71
C GLY A 144 10.03 -1.54 32.31
N LYS A 145 9.49 -2.61 31.74
CA LYS A 145 10.24 -3.79 31.29
C LYS A 145 10.00 -3.94 29.81
N ARG A 146 11.05 -3.85 28.99
CA ARG A 146 10.98 -4.20 27.56
C ARG A 146 10.52 -5.66 27.44
N PRO A 147 9.63 -5.99 26.49
CA PRO A 147 9.25 -7.37 26.26
C PRO A 147 10.47 -8.16 25.76
N LEU A 148 10.70 -9.31 26.37
CA LEU A 148 11.66 -10.30 25.91
C LEU A 148 11.20 -10.87 24.56
N GLY A 149 12.07 -10.76 23.55
CA GLY A 149 12.10 -11.68 22.41
C GLY A 149 11.26 -11.28 21.19
N ILE A 150 11.80 -10.37 20.37
CA ILE A 150 12.15 -10.69 18.98
C ILE A 150 13.46 -9.93 18.73
N ASP A 151 14.55 -10.47 19.25
CA ASP A 151 15.86 -10.02 18.83
C ASP A 151 15.95 -10.40 17.36
N SER A 152 16.22 -9.42 16.49
CA SER A 152 16.69 -9.72 15.15
C SER A 152 17.89 -10.66 15.32
N GLU A 153 17.72 -11.94 14.97
CA GLU A 153 18.80 -12.91 14.98
C GLU A 153 19.98 -12.28 14.24
N LYS A 154 21.01 -11.86 14.99
CA LYS A 154 22.30 -11.58 14.39
C LYS A 154 22.82 -12.94 13.92
N PRO A 155 23.32 -13.06 12.68
CA PRO A 155 23.94 -14.29 12.22
C PRO A 155 25.00 -14.69 13.25
N GLN A 156 24.87 -15.90 13.80
CA GLN A 156 25.86 -16.42 14.72
C GLN A 156 27.13 -16.59 13.89
N ILE A 157 28.20 -15.88 14.26
CA ILE A 157 29.49 -15.92 13.56
C ILE A 157 30.48 -16.74 14.38
N ASP A 158 31.26 -17.58 13.71
CA ASP A 158 32.35 -18.32 14.35
C ASP A 158 33.50 -17.38 14.78
N PRO A 159 34.49 -17.84 15.56
CA PRO A 159 35.65 -17.03 15.95
C PRO A 159 36.50 -16.52 14.77
N ALA A 160 36.28 -17.04 13.55
CA ALA A 160 36.92 -16.59 12.32
C ALA A 160 36.06 -15.58 11.52
N GLY A 161 34.87 -15.23 12.01
CA GLY A 161 33.96 -14.25 11.41
C GLY A 161 33.04 -14.79 10.31
N ASN A 162 32.91 -16.11 10.15
CA ASN A 162 32.01 -16.71 9.17
C ASN A 162 30.63 -17.00 9.77
N PRO A 163 29.53 -16.87 8.99
CA PRO A 163 28.21 -17.27 9.44
C PRO A 163 28.16 -18.77 9.74
N ILE A 164 27.58 -19.14 10.87
CA ILE A 164 27.22 -20.53 11.22
C ILE A 164 25.94 -20.92 10.51
#